data_AF-A0A815SIF1-F1
#
_entry.id   AF-A0A815SIF1-F1
#
_cell.length_a   1.000
_cell.length_b   1.000
_cell.length_c   1.000
_cell.angle_alpha   90.00
_cell.angle_beta   90.00
_cell.angle_gamma   90.00
#
_symmetry.space_group_name_H-M   'P 1'
#
loop_
_entity.id
_entity.type
_entity.pdbx_description
1 polymer ?
#
loop_
_entity_poly.entity_id
_entity_poly.type
_entity_poly.pdbx_seq_one_letter_code
_entity_poly.pdbx_strand_id
1 'polypeptide(L)'
;MSYCTKQDNGKHKVMFLTKDDLSSPSTIKPKEDETFDPWEQHGLILPNGSINWDCPCLGGMASGPCGLVFRRAFTCFHNSDSKAKGSECFADFAALTECFSKYPKLYGSKDKDKSSSNTEQTQSATTALANVFNSQT
;
A
#
# COMPACT_ATOMS: atom_id res chain seq x y z
N MET A 1 -21.46 -28.17 33.97
CA MET A 1 -20.06 -28.31 33.51
C MET A 1 -20.03 -27.98 32.04
N SER A 2 -19.05 -27.18 31.59
CA SER A 2 -18.84 -26.91 30.16
C SER A 2 -18.45 -28.18 29.41
N TYR A 3 -18.87 -28.31 28.15
CA TYR A 3 -18.58 -29.49 27.32
C TYR A 3 -18.46 -29.14 25.84
N CYS A 4 -17.75 -30.00 25.09
CA CYS A 4 -17.51 -29.86 23.65
C CYS A 4 -18.23 -30.97 22.88
N THR A 5 -18.91 -30.62 21.79
CA THR A 5 -19.50 -31.58 20.85
C THR A 5 -18.94 -31.38 19.45
N LYS A 6 -18.81 -32.46 18.69
CA LYS A 6 -18.43 -32.41 17.27
C LYS A 6 -19.70 -32.53 16.41
N GLN A 7 -19.92 -31.59 15.51
CA GLN A 7 -21.01 -31.65 14.53
C GLN A 7 -20.45 -31.85 13.11
N ASP A 8 -21.28 -32.32 12.19
CA ASP A 8 -21.01 -32.52 10.76
C ASP A 8 -19.67 -33.22 10.46
N ASN A 9 -19.59 -34.51 10.81
CA ASN A 9 -18.41 -35.36 10.57
C ASN A 9 -17.09 -34.82 11.18
N GLY A 10 -17.17 -33.97 12.20
CA GLY A 10 -16.00 -33.49 12.95
C GLY A 10 -15.35 -32.21 12.40
N LYS A 11 -15.95 -31.58 11.39
CA LYS A 11 -15.49 -30.27 10.88
C LYS A 11 -15.77 -29.14 11.85
N HIS A 12 -16.87 -29.23 12.60
CA HIS A 12 -17.29 -28.22 13.55
C HIS A 12 -17.17 -28.73 14.99
N LYS A 13 -16.58 -27.91 15.87
CA LYS A 13 -16.56 -28.12 17.32
C LYS A 13 -17.43 -27.05 17.96
N VAL A 14 -18.49 -27.46 18.63
CA VAL A 14 -19.39 -26.58 19.37
C VAL A 14 -19.04 -26.67 20.85
N MET A 15 -18.71 -25.53 21.46
CA MET A 15 -18.39 -25.41 22.88
C MET A 15 -19.59 -24.81 23.62
N PHE A 16 -20.11 -25.52 24.62
CA PHE A 16 -21.15 -25.02 25.51
C PHE A 16 -20.51 -24.59 26.83
N LEU A 17 -20.57 -23.29 27.12
CA LEU A 17 -19.99 -22.69 28.32
C LEU A 17 -21.09 -22.39 29.35
N THR A 18 -20.75 -22.58 30.63
CA THR A 18 -21.61 -22.16 31.73
C THR A 18 -21.38 -20.67 32.05
N LYS A 19 -22.33 -20.03 32.76
CA LYS A 19 -22.20 -18.62 33.15
C LYS A 19 -20.96 -18.38 34.04
N ASP A 20 -20.62 -19.34 34.89
CA ASP A 20 -19.44 -19.26 35.77
C ASP A 20 -18.14 -19.37 34.97
N ASP A 21 -18.09 -20.26 33.96
CA ASP A 21 -16.94 -20.41 33.05
C ASP A 21 -16.72 -19.15 32.19
N LEU A 22 -17.78 -18.40 31.89
CA LEU A 22 -17.72 -17.11 31.18
C LEU A 22 -17.35 -15.94 32.10
N SER A 23 -17.56 -16.08 33.41
CA SER A 23 -17.35 -14.98 34.36
C SER A 23 -15.89 -14.80 34.75
N SER A 24 -15.06 -15.83 34.57
CA SER A 24 -13.62 -15.72 34.75
C SER A 24 -12.93 -15.33 33.42
N PRO A 25 -12.02 -14.35 33.43
CA PRO A 25 -11.25 -14.01 32.24
C PRO A 25 -10.42 -15.22 31.79
N SER A 26 -10.33 -15.44 30.49
CA SER A 26 -9.60 -16.59 29.93
C SER A 26 -8.13 -16.55 30.33
N THR A 27 -7.61 -17.68 30.84
CA THR A 27 -6.18 -17.86 31.14
C THR A 27 -5.32 -18.07 29.89
N ILE A 28 -5.94 -18.13 28.71
CA ILE A 28 -5.23 -18.24 27.44
C ILE A 28 -4.49 -16.92 27.21
N LYS A 29 -3.18 -16.95 27.46
CA LYS A 29 -2.29 -15.96 26.87
C LYS A 29 -2.24 -16.26 25.37
N PRO A 30 -2.49 -15.27 24.49
CA PRO A 30 -2.11 -15.39 23.10
C PRO A 30 -0.67 -15.91 23.07
N LYS A 31 -0.34 -16.79 22.13
CA LYS A 31 1.07 -17.06 21.85
C LYS A 31 1.63 -15.76 21.30
N GLU A 32 2.17 -14.93 22.18
CA GLU A 32 3.14 -13.92 21.84
C GLU A 32 4.31 -14.72 21.28
N ASP A 33 4.42 -14.76 19.96
CA ASP A 33 5.67 -15.12 19.34
C ASP A 33 6.71 -14.14 19.89
N GLU A 34 7.63 -14.62 20.71
CA GLU A 34 8.68 -13.83 21.38
C GLU A 34 9.65 -13.12 20.39
N THR A 35 9.35 -13.18 19.09
CA THR A 35 10.01 -12.46 18.00
C THR A 35 9.23 -11.27 17.46
N PHE A 36 7.98 -11.05 17.87
CA PHE A 36 7.21 -9.89 17.48
C PHE A 36 7.46 -8.77 18.49
N ASP A 37 8.45 -7.93 18.22
CA ASP A 37 8.54 -6.64 18.89
C ASP A 37 7.32 -5.80 18.45
N PRO A 38 6.38 -5.47 19.35
CA PRO A 38 5.21 -4.66 19.02
C PRO A 38 5.57 -3.25 18.51
N TRP A 39 6.84 -2.86 18.66
CA TRP A 39 7.41 -1.58 18.24
C TRP A 39 8.32 -1.69 17.00
N GLU A 40 8.56 -2.89 16.46
CA GLU A 40 9.13 -3.00 15.11
C GLU A 40 8.08 -2.52 14.11
N GLN A 41 8.09 -1.22 13.85
CA GLN A 41 7.37 -0.62 12.74
C GLN A 41 7.97 -1.19 11.44
N HIS A 42 7.49 -2.35 10.99
CA HIS A 42 7.82 -2.88 9.68
C HIS A 42 7.37 -1.84 8.64
N GLY A 43 8.34 -1.07 8.16
CA GLY A 43 8.14 -0.03 7.16
C GLY A 43 7.72 -0.62 5.83
N LEU A 44 7.73 0.22 4.80
CA LEU A 44 7.39 -0.22 3.45
C LEU A 44 8.36 -1.29 2.91
N ILE A 45 9.57 -1.35 3.47
CA ILE A 45 10.62 -2.29 3.07
C ILE A 45 10.87 -3.26 4.23
N LEU A 46 10.75 -4.55 3.94
CA LEU A 46 11.07 -5.62 4.89
C LEU A 46 12.59 -5.73 5.08
N PRO A 47 13.05 -6.35 6.18
CA PRO A 47 14.49 -6.62 6.39
C PRO A 47 15.15 -7.43 5.27
N ASN A 48 14.37 -8.20 4.50
CA ASN A 48 14.85 -8.97 3.35
C ASN A 48 14.99 -8.14 2.05
N GLY A 49 14.69 -6.83 2.08
CA GLY A 49 14.74 -5.95 0.91
C GLY A 49 13.52 -6.03 -0.02
N SER A 50 12.50 -6.82 0.32
CA SER A 50 11.24 -6.86 -0.42
C SER A 50 10.24 -5.80 0.08
N ILE A 51 9.34 -5.38 -0.79
CA ILE A 51 8.31 -4.38 -0.48
C ILE A 51 7.13 -5.04 0.26
N ASN A 52 6.72 -4.46 1.38
CA ASN A 52 5.53 -4.83 2.13
C ASN A 52 4.26 -4.27 1.45
N TRP A 53 3.59 -5.09 0.64
CA TRP A 53 2.36 -4.68 -0.05
C TRP A 53 1.14 -4.55 0.88
N ASP A 54 1.23 -5.09 2.09
CA ASP A 54 0.16 -5.06 3.09
C ASP A 54 0.27 -3.84 4.02
N CYS A 55 1.33 -3.04 3.87
CA CYS A 55 1.55 -1.83 4.66
C CYS A 55 0.43 -0.80 4.36
N PRO A 56 -0.38 -0.39 5.37
CA PRO A 56 -1.47 0.57 5.17
C PRO A 56 -1.02 1.91 4.57
N CYS A 57 0.26 2.27 4.76
CA CYS A 57 0.87 3.49 4.22
C CYS A 57 0.91 3.52 2.69
N LEU A 58 0.86 2.37 2.01
CA LEU A 58 0.95 2.29 0.54
C LEU A 58 -0.38 2.65 -0.16
N GLY A 59 -1.40 3.04 0.60
CA GLY A 59 -2.65 3.59 0.08
C GLY A 59 -3.44 2.61 -0.79
N GLY A 60 -3.21 1.30 -0.63
CA GLY A 60 -3.94 0.26 -1.37
C GLY A 60 -3.74 0.25 -2.89
N MET A 61 -2.83 1.07 -3.45
CA MET A 61 -2.62 1.16 -4.90
C MET A 61 -2.13 -0.16 -5.50
N ALA A 62 -1.42 -0.95 -4.71
CA ALA A 62 -0.95 -2.29 -5.04
C ALA A 62 -2.06 -3.36 -5.06
N SER A 63 -3.26 -3.02 -4.59
CA SER A 63 -4.43 -3.89 -4.46
C SER A 63 -5.61 -3.26 -5.20
N GLY A 64 -5.56 -3.30 -6.52
CA GLY A 64 -6.58 -2.76 -7.42
C GLY A 64 -6.38 -3.22 -8.87
N PRO A 65 -7.24 -2.77 -9.81
CA PRO A 65 -7.15 -3.19 -11.22
C PRO A 65 -5.79 -2.83 -11.86
N CYS A 66 -5.15 -1.75 -11.41
CA CYS A 66 -3.81 -1.36 -11.86
C CYS A 66 -2.68 -1.81 -10.92
N GLY A 67 -3.00 -2.63 -9.91
CA GLY A 67 -2.05 -3.02 -8.85
C GLY A 67 -0.84 -3.79 -9.37
N LEU A 68 -1.00 -4.60 -10.41
CA LEU A 68 0.12 -5.35 -11.00
C LEU A 68 1.16 -4.42 -11.65
N VAL A 69 0.68 -3.41 -12.39
CA VAL A 69 1.55 -2.40 -13.03
C VAL A 69 2.20 -1.52 -11.97
N PHE A 70 1.44 -1.17 -10.92
CA PHE A 70 1.96 -0.42 -9.78
C PHE A 70 3.08 -1.17 -9.08
N ARG A 71 2.88 -2.46 -8.78
CA ARG A 71 3.89 -3.30 -8.13
C ARG A 71 5.17 -3.36 -8.96
N ARG A 72 5.06 -3.57 -10.26
CA ARG A 72 6.20 -3.60 -11.18
C ARG A 72 6.96 -2.26 -11.20
N ALA A 73 6.27 -1.15 -11.41
CA ALA A 73 6.88 0.17 -11.44
C ALA A 73 7.58 0.51 -10.11
N PHE A 74 6.93 0.20 -8.99
CA PHE A 74 7.45 0.51 -7.66
C PHE A 74 8.62 -0.41 -7.27
N THR A 75 8.60 -1.69 -7.67
CA THR A 75 9.76 -2.57 -7.53
C THR A 75 10.94 -2.09 -8.38
N CYS A 76 10.71 -1.64 -9.61
CA CYS A 76 11.76 -1.07 -10.45
C CYS A 76 12.34 0.20 -9.81
N PHE A 77 11.48 1.10 -9.30
CA PHE A 77 11.92 2.31 -8.61
C PHE A 77 12.75 2.01 -7.36
N HIS A 78 12.33 1.03 -6.56
CA HIS A 78 13.04 0.62 -5.33
C HIS A 78 14.42 0.04 -5.65
N ASN A 79 14.53 -0.79 -6.68
CA ASN A 79 15.76 -1.47 -7.08
C ASN A 79 16.66 -0.64 -8.01
N SER A 80 16.25 0.57 -8.40
CA SER A 80 17.03 1.42 -9.33
C SER A 80 18.20 2.08 -8.60
N ASP A 81 19.41 1.90 -9.12
CA ASP A 81 20.66 2.49 -8.62
C ASP A 81 21.01 3.83 -9.29
N SER A 82 20.15 4.31 -10.18
CA SER A 82 20.39 5.53 -10.95
C SER A 82 20.38 6.78 -10.06
N LYS A 83 21.18 7.79 -10.45
CA LYS A 83 21.33 9.06 -9.71
C LYS A 83 19.99 9.78 -9.48
N ALA A 84 19.08 9.68 -10.44
CA ALA A 84 17.67 9.99 -10.25
C ALA A 84 16.91 8.66 -10.14
N LYS A 85 16.45 8.33 -8.94
CA LYS A 85 15.78 7.04 -8.66
C LYS A 85 14.67 6.79 -9.69
N GLY A 86 14.74 5.64 -10.35
CA GLY A 86 13.72 5.19 -11.31
C GLY A 86 13.74 5.89 -12.67
N SER A 87 14.83 6.58 -13.06
CA SER A 87 14.97 7.13 -14.42
C SER A 87 14.83 6.07 -15.52
N GLU A 88 15.17 4.83 -15.20
CA GLU A 88 15.13 3.67 -16.10
C GLU A 88 13.72 3.03 -16.13
N CYS A 89 12.89 3.35 -15.14
CA CYS A 89 11.57 2.76 -14.91
C CYS A 89 10.43 3.59 -15.51
N PHE A 90 10.75 4.62 -16.30
CA PHE A 90 9.76 5.57 -16.82
C PHE A 90 8.67 4.87 -17.64
N ALA A 91 9.01 3.81 -18.39
CA ALA A 91 8.05 3.03 -19.15
C ALA A 91 7.00 2.36 -18.25
N ASP A 92 7.40 1.84 -17.08
CA ASP A 92 6.47 1.21 -16.14
C ASP A 92 5.57 2.25 -15.45
N PHE A 93 6.10 3.44 -15.14
CA PHE A 93 5.29 4.57 -14.63
C PHE A 93 4.33 5.14 -15.69
N ALA A 94 4.72 5.18 -16.96
CA ALA A 94 3.86 5.56 -18.06
C ALA A 94 2.69 4.57 -18.21
N ALA A 95 2.97 3.26 -18.18
CA ALA A 95 1.94 2.23 -18.21
C ALA A 95 0.99 2.30 -17.01
N LEU A 96 1.52 2.63 -15.82
CA LEU A 96 0.70 2.85 -14.62
C LEU A 96 -0.25 4.04 -14.80
N THR A 97 0.25 5.15 -15.32
CA THR A 97 -0.52 6.38 -15.57
C THR A 97 -1.60 6.15 -16.63
N GLU A 98 -1.27 5.39 -17.68
CA GLU A 98 -2.23 4.95 -18.68
C GLU A 98 -3.34 4.08 -18.05
N CYS A 99 -2.97 3.16 -17.15
CA CYS A 99 -3.92 2.32 -16.44
C CYS A 99 -4.87 3.15 -15.55
N PHE A 100 -4.36 4.15 -14.82
CA PHE A 100 -5.21 5.04 -14.02
C PHE A 100 -6.19 5.83 -14.87
N SER A 101 -5.77 6.27 -16.05
CA SER A 101 -6.62 6.99 -17.01
C SER A 101 -7.81 6.15 -17.49
N LYS A 102 -7.70 4.81 -17.47
CA LYS A 102 -8.80 3.89 -17.82
C LYS A 102 -9.84 3.73 -16.70
N TYR A 103 -9.48 4.02 -15.44
CA TYR A 103 -10.37 3.91 -14.28
C TYR A 103 -10.51 5.24 -13.53
N PRO A 104 -11.03 6.30 -14.17
CA PRO A 104 -11.14 7.64 -13.58
C PRO A 104 -12.10 7.71 -12.39
N LYS A 105 -13.00 6.73 -12.21
CA LYS A 105 -13.88 6.68 -11.02
C LYS A 105 -13.18 6.15 -9.76
N LEU A 106 -12.11 5.37 -9.93
CA LEU A 106 -11.36 4.75 -8.84
C LEU A 106 -10.08 5.52 -8.52
N TYR A 107 -9.37 6.00 -9.56
CA TYR A 107 -8.11 6.73 -9.42
C TYR A 107 -8.21 8.21 -9.80
N GLY A 108 -9.34 8.64 -10.38
CA GLY A 108 -9.57 10.06 -10.60
C GLY A 108 -9.85 10.73 -9.26
N SER A 109 -8.99 11.66 -8.90
CA SER A 109 -9.10 12.45 -7.68
C SER A 109 -10.49 13.10 -7.59
N LYS A 110 -11.29 12.70 -6.61
CA LYS A 110 -12.33 13.60 -6.07
C LYS A 110 -11.71 14.77 -5.29
N ASP A 111 -10.44 14.64 -4.93
CA ASP A 111 -9.67 15.61 -4.16
C ASP A 111 -8.42 16.02 -4.94
N LYS A 112 -8.53 17.07 -5.76
CA LYS A 112 -7.36 17.79 -6.27
C LYS A 112 -6.63 18.60 -5.18
N ASP A 113 -6.85 18.31 -3.89
CA ASP A 113 -6.39 19.19 -2.80
C ASP A 113 -5.50 18.54 -1.72
N LYS A 114 -5.18 17.22 -1.73
CA LYS A 114 -4.41 16.62 -0.61
C LYS A 114 -3.37 15.54 -0.96
N SER A 115 -2.74 15.58 -2.12
CA SER A 115 -1.46 14.86 -2.32
C SER A 115 -0.36 15.83 -2.67
N SER A 116 0.30 16.35 -1.63
CA SER A 116 1.62 16.95 -1.75
C SER A 116 2.62 15.86 -2.12
N SER A 117 2.80 15.65 -3.42
CA SER A 117 4.04 15.15 -3.99
C SER A 117 4.34 15.96 -5.26
N ASN A 118 5.01 17.09 -5.02
CA ASN A 118 5.84 17.86 -5.94
C ASN A 118 5.58 17.62 -7.45
N THR A 119 4.44 18.10 -7.94
CA THR A 119 4.20 18.34 -9.37
C THR A 119 4.30 19.85 -9.62
N GLU A 120 5.45 20.44 -9.30
CA GLU A 120 5.78 21.84 -9.61
C GLU A 120 7.07 21.90 -10.43
N GLN A 121 7.19 21.09 -11.48
CA GLN A 121 8.27 21.23 -12.46
C GLN A 121 7.80 20.83 -13.87
N THR A 122 6.73 21.45 -14.38
CA THR A 122 6.44 21.37 -15.83
C THR A 122 5.82 22.63 -16.43
N GLN A 123 5.30 23.58 -15.63
CA GLN A 123 4.60 24.75 -16.18
C GLN A 123 5.43 26.05 -16.23
N SER A 124 6.63 26.09 -15.64
CA SER A 124 7.46 27.32 -15.62
C SER A 124 8.42 27.44 -16.83
N ALA A 125 8.75 26.34 -17.50
CA ALA A 125 9.71 26.36 -18.62
C ALA A 125 9.13 26.85 -19.95
N THR A 126 7.82 26.69 -20.18
CA THR A 126 7.16 27.12 -21.43
C THR A 126 6.83 28.61 -21.47
N THR A 127 6.61 29.26 -20.32
CA THR A 127 6.23 30.69 -20.27
C THR A 127 7.45 31.62 -20.31
N ALA A 128 8.63 31.13 -19.93
CA ALA A 128 9.87 31.91 -19.98
C ALA A 128 10.40 32.14 -21.41
N LEU A 129 10.16 31.20 -22.34
CA LEU A 129 10.63 31.34 -23.73
C LEU A 129 9.72 32.23 -24.60
N ALA A 130 8.43 32.38 -24.25
CA ALA A 130 7.52 33.26 -24.98
C ALA A 130 7.79 34.75 -24.70
N ASN A 131 8.26 35.09 -23.49
CA ASN A 131 8.49 36.48 -23.10
C ASN A 131 9.85 37.04 -23.53
N VAL A 132 10.82 36.19 -23.90
CA VAL A 132 12.10 36.64 -24.48
C VAL A 132 11.92 37.03 -25.95
N PHE A 133 10.97 36.43 -26.67
CA PHE A 133 10.74 36.71 -28.10
C PHE A 133 9.93 37.99 -28.38
N ASN A 134 9.28 38.60 -27.39
CA ASN A 134 8.40 39.76 -27.61
C ASN A 134 8.97 41.10 -27.08
N SER A 135 10.27 41.17 -26.79
CA SER A 135 10.94 42.39 -26.29
C SER A 135 11.96 42.98 -27.28
N GLN A 136 11.93 42.59 -28.56
CA GLN A 136 12.76 43.18 -29.62
C GLN A 136 11.96 43.76 -30.80
N THR A 137 10.87 44.47 -30.52
CA THR A 137 10.33 45.50 -31.41
C THR A 137 10.02 46.76 -30.62
#